data_AF-A0A8S0FFI5-F1
#
_entry.id   AF-A0A8S0FFI5-F1
#
_cell.length_a   1.000
_cell.length_b   1.000
_cell.length_c   1.000
_cell.angle_alpha   90.00
_cell.angle_beta   90.00
_cell.angle_gamma   90.00
#
_symmetry.space_group_name_H-M   'P 1'
#
loop_
_entity.id
_entity.type
_entity.pdbx_description
1 polymer ?
#
loop_
_entity_poly.entity_id
_entity_poly.type
_entity_poly.pdbx_seq_one_letter_code
_entity_poly.pdbx_strand_id
1 'polypeptide(L)'
;MIPLVGGISVYAGICFTFGIVDYYIPHASLYLACAGVLVFIGALDDRFDISVKIRATIQAAVGIVMMVFGKLYLSSLGYIFGSWEMVLGPFGYFLTLFAVWAAINAFNMVDGIDGLLGGLSCVSFAAIGMILWFDGQTSLAIWCFAMIAAILPYIMLNLGILAVSWQEPKI
;
A
#
# COMPACT_ATOMS: atom_id res chain seq x y z
N MET A 1 16.40 -16.83 9.26
CA MET A 1 15.77 -15.54 9.59
C MET A 1 15.45 -14.85 8.28
N ILE A 2 14.17 -14.70 7.97
CA ILE A 2 13.70 -13.89 6.85
C ILE A 2 13.91 -12.43 7.30
N PRO A 3 14.63 -11.58 6.56
CA PRO A 3 14.96 -10.25 7.05
C PRO A 3 13.70 -9.38 7.15
N LEU A 4 13.54 -8.68 8.29
CA LEU A 4 12.52 -7.67 8.63
C LEU A 4 12.47 -6.43 7.68
N VAL A 5 13.10 -6.49 6.51
CA VAL A 5 13.48 -5.32 5.70
C VAL A 5 12.66 -5.22 4.41
N GLY A 6 11.76 -6.17 4.14
CA GLY A 6 10.97 -6.22 2.90
C GLY A 6 10.15 -4.96 2.63
N GLY A 7 9.36 -4.50 3.60
CA GLY A 7 8.56 -3.28 3.46
C GLY A 7 9.41 -2.01 3.30
N ILE A 8 10.56 -1.96 3.97
CA ILE A 8 11.50 -0.82 3.90
C ILE A 8 12.15 -0.74 2.52
N SER A 9 12.54 -1.88 1.93
CA SER A 9 13.16 -1.90 0.61
C SER A 9 12.18 -1.51 -0.50
N VAL A 10 10.92 -1.98 -0.42
CA VAL A 10 9.85 -1.57 -1.34
C VAL A 10 9.57 -0.07 -1.21
N TYR A 11 9.47 0.46 0.01
CA TYR A 11 9.28 1.90 0.23
C TYR A 11 10.44 2.73 -0.31
N ALA A 12 11.68 2.31 -0.09
CA ALA A 12 12.85 2.98 -0.64
C ALA A 12 12.84 3.00 -2.18
N GLY A 13 12.42 1.90 -2.81
CA GLY A 13 12.22 1.83 -4.26
C GLY A 13 11.17 2.82 -4.76
N ILE A 14 10.05 2.96 -4.05
CA ILE A 14 8.99 3.93 -4.38
C ILE A 14 9.52 5.36 -4.26
N CYS A 15 10.22 5.70 -3.19
CA CYS A 15 10.85 7.01 -3.02
C CYS A 15 11.82 7.33 -4.16
N PHE A 16 12.61 6.35 -4.60
CA PHE A 16 13.53 6.50 -5.71
C PHE A 16 12.80 6.73 -7.04
N THR A 17 11.71 6.00 -7.29
CA THR A 17 10.84 6.22 -8.47
C THR A 17 10.30 7.65 -8.50
N PHE A 18 9.82 8.19 -7.38
CA PHE A 18 9.40 9.60 -7.29
C PHE A 18 10.54 10.59 -7.56
N GLY A 19 11.79 10.24 -7.25
CA GLY A 19 12.95 11.10 -7.48
C GLY A 19 13.48 11.10 -8.91
N ILE A 20 13.15 10.08 -9.71
CA ILE A 20 13.59 9.94 -11.11
C ILE A 20 12.49 10.33 -12.09
N VAL A 21 11.26 9.99 -11.77
CA VAL A 21 10.14 10.11 -12.70
C VAL A 21 9.44 11.45 -12.46
N ASP A 22 9.57 12.37 -13.42
CA ASP A 22 8.85 13.65 -13.45
C ASP A 22 7.39 13.48 -13.93
N TYR A 23 6.63 12.61 -13.26
CA TYR A 23 5.18 12.53 -13.45
C TYR A 23 4.45 13.27 -12.34
N TYR A 24 3.46 14.08 -12.72
CA TYR A 24 2.64 14.78 -11.75
C TYR A 24 1.72 13.80 -11.02
N ILE A 25 1.94 13.65 -9.71
CA ILE A 25 1.07 12.91 -8.80
C ILE A 25 0.51 13.89 -7.77
N PRO A 26 -0.82 14.07 -7.70
CA PRO A 26 -1.45 14.88 -6.68
C PRO A 26 -1.02 14.43 -5.28
N HIS A 27 -0.64 15.39 -4.44
CA HIS A 27 -0.30 15.14 -3.03
C HIS A 27 0.82 14.09 -2.80
N ALA A 28 1.77 13.96 -3.73
CA ALA A 28 2.89 13.02 -3.64
C ALA A 28 3.65 13.08 -2.30
N SER A 29 3.93 14.29 -1.79
CA SER A 29 4.61 14.48 -0.51
C SER A 29 3.79 13.97 0.68
N LEU A 30 2.48 14.18 0.67
CA LEU A 30 1.55 13.67 1.67
C LEU A 30 1.51 12.14 1.64
N TYR A 31 1.40 11.57 0.43
CA TYR A 31 1.45 10.11 0.23
C TYR A 31 2.74 9.51 0.79
N LEU A 32 3.91 10.05 0.42
CA LEU A 32 5.20 9.55 0.88
C LEU A 32 5.38 9.70 2.40
N ALA A 33 4.91 10.80 2.98
CA ALA A 33 4.96 11.02 4.42
C ALA A 33 4.07 10.01 5.18
N CYS A 34 2.83 9.82 4.74
CA CYS A 34 1.90 8.85 5.34
C CYS A 34 2.42 7.42 5.20
N ALA A 35 2.88 7.02 4.00
CA ALA A 35 3.47 5.73 3.77
C ALA A 35 4.74 5.51 4.61
N GLY A 36 5.59 6.53 4.76
CA GLY A 36 6.78 6.48 5.59
C GLY A 36 6.47 6.25 7.07
N VAL A 37 5.44 6.93 7.61
CA VAL A 37 4.97 6.69 8.98
C VAL A 37 4.45 5.26 9.15
N LEU A 38 3.70 4.73 8.17
CA LEU A 38 3.18 3.36 8.21
C LEU A 38 4.30 2.30 8.13
N VAL A 39 5.31 2.54 7.29
CA VAL A 39 6.50 1.67 7.19
C VAL A 39 7.31 1.73 8.48
N PHE A 40 7.49 2.92 9.05
CA PHE A 40 8.21 3.10 10.30
C PHE A 40 7.52 2.38 11.47
N ILE A 41 6.20 2.55 11.61
CA ILE A 41 5.46 1.86 12.69
C ILE A 41 5.42 0.35 12.46
N GLY A 42 5.35 -0.12 11.21
CA GLY A 42 5.46 -1.54 10.87
C GLY A 42 6.81 -2.12 11.28
N ALA A 43 7.90 -1.47 10.89
CA ALA A 43 9.26 -1.90 11.27
C ALA A 43 9.49 -1.84 12.79
N LEU A 44 8.88 -0.87 13.49
CA LEU A 44 8.95 -0.77 14.95
C LEU A 44 8.13 -1.87 15.62
N ASP A 45 6.97 -2.23 15.06
CA ASP A 45 6.13 -3.33 15.53
C ASP A 45 6.85 -4.67 15.42
N ASP A 46 7.49 -4.94 14.28
CA ASP A 46 8.24 -6.18 14.07
C ASP A 46 9.41 -6.34 15.06
N ARG A 47 9.97 -5.23 15.56
CA ARG A 47 11.11 -5.26 16.51
C ARG A 47 10.70 -5.23 17.98
N PHE A 48 9.63 -4.52 18.31
CA PHE A 48 9.26 -4.22 19.71
C PHE A 48 7.89 -4.75 20.12
N ASP A 49 7.18 -5.47 19.25
CA ASP A 49 5.83 -6.02 19.50
C ASP A 49 4.88 -4.97 20.08
N ILE A 50 4.56 -3.97 19.26
CA ILE A 50 3.80 -2.80 19.71
C ILE A 50 2.35 -3.20 19.92
N SER A 51 1.81 -2.78 21.08
CA SER A 51 0.40 -2.98 21.38
C SER A 51 -0.54 -2.53 20.24
N VAL A 52 -1.55 -3.36 19.96
CA VAL A 52 -2.55 -3.14 18.90
C VAL A 52 -3.21 -1.76 19.01
N LYS A 53 -3.39 -1.23 20.23
CA LYS A 53 -3.97 0.10 20.48
C LYS A 53 -3.15 1.22 19.86
N ILE A 54 -1.82 1.18 19.99
CA ILE A 54 -0.92 2.20 19.45
C ILE A 54 -0.94 2.14 17.92
N ARG A 55 -0.81 0.93 17.35
CA ARG A 55 -0.89 0.69 15.90
C ARG A 55 -2.19 1.20 15.30
N ALA A 56 -3.33 0.85 15.89
CA ALA A 56 -4.63 1.31 15.44
C ALA A 56 -4.76 2.84 15.51
N THR A 57 -4.24 3.46 16.58
CA THR A 57 -4.27 4.92 16.75
C THR A 57 -3.45 5.63 15.67
N ILE A 58 -2.26 5.12 15.36
CA ILE A 58 -1.39 5.70 14.32
C ILE A 58 -2.00 5.53 12.94
N GLN A 59 -2.54 4.34 12.61
CA GLN A 59 -3.24 4.09 11.35
C GLN A 59 -4.44 5.04 11.19
N ALA A 60 -5.22 5.25 12.25
CA ALA A 60 -6.33 6.19 12.25
C ALA A 60 -5.86 7.65 12.06
N ALA A 61 -4.80 8.05 12.74
CA ALA A 61 -4.22 9.39 12.59
C ALA A 61 -3.73 9.65 11.17
N VAL A 62 -3.02 8.68 10.56
CA VAL A 62 -2.58 8.73 9.16
C VAL A 62 -3.78 8.86 8.22
N GLY A 63 -4.84 8.08 8.43
CA GLY A 63 -6.08 8.18 7.66
C GLY A 63 -6.73 9.56 7.77
N ILE A 64 -6.79 10.14 8.97
CA ILE A 64 -7.33 11.49 9.20
C ILE A 64 -6.49 12.56 8.50
N VAL A 65 -5.16 12.48 8.61
CA VAL A 65 -4.24 13.41 7.92
C VAL A 65 -4.46 13.36 6.40
N MET A 66 -4.56 12.16 5.83
CA MET A 66 -4.85 11.98 4.41
C MET A 66 -6.20 12.60 4.00
N MET A 67 -7.25 12.40 4.80
CA MET A 67 -8.58 12.96 4.54
C MET A 67 -8.61 14.49 4.62
N VAL A 68 -7.96 15.09 5.62
CA VAL A 68 -8.01 16.55 5.86
C VAL A 68 -7.11 17.31 4.88
N PHE A 69 -5.88 16.85 4.67
CA PHE A 69 -4.89 17.56 3.85
C PHE A 69 -4.94 17.17 2.38
N GLY A 70 -5.26 15.91 2.07
CA GLY A 70 -5.42 15.44 0.70
C GLY A 70 -6.83 15.62 0.15
N LYS A 71 -7.81 15.93 1.01
CA LYS A 71 -9.25 15.87 0.68
C LYS A 71 -9.65 14.52 0.07
N LEU A 72 -8.92 13.47 0.45
CA LEU A 72 -9.09 12.11 -0.05
C LEU A 72 -10.03 11.36 0.88
N TYR A 73 -11.31 11.38 0.57
CA TYR A 73 -12.33 10.59 1.24
C TYR A 73 -13.33 10.03 0.23
N LEU A 74 -13.99 8.94 0.60
CA LEU A 74 -14.93 8.24 -0.24
C LEU A 74 -16.25 9.01 -0.28
N SER A 75 -16.41 9.88 -1.28
CA SER A 75 -17.59 10.73 -1.48
C SER A 75 -18.79 9.96 -2.03
N SER A 76 -18.52 8.95 -2.86
CA SER A 76 -19.51 8.14 -3.56
C SER A 76 -18.99 6.72 -3.72
N LEU A 77 -19.87 5.73 -3.58
CA LEU A 77 -19.59 4.34 -3.93
C LEU A 77 -19.87 4.08 -5.42
N GLY A 78 -20.35 5.09 -6.17
CA GLY A 78 -20.75 4.94 -7.55
C GLY A 78 -22.06 4.16 -7.70
N TYR A 79 -22.20 3.49 -8.83
CA TYR A 79 -23.43 2.84 -9.29
C TYR A 79 -23.50 1.35 -8.89
N ILE A 80 -23.09 0.99 -7.67
CA ILE A 80 -22.99 -0.42 -7.23
C ILE A 80 -24.35 -1.14 -7.22
N PHE A 81 -25.43 -0.44 -6.85
CA PHE A 81 -26.75 -1.03 -6.64
C PHE A 81 -27.76 -0.76 -7.77
N GLY A 82 -27.33 -0.22 -8.91
CA GLY A 82 -28.23 0.06 -10.04
C GLY A 82 -27.90 1.37 -10.75
N SER A 83 -28.92 2.03 -11.30
CA SER A 83 -28.78 3.24 -12.12
C SER A 83 -28.65 4.54 -11.33
N TRP A 84 -28.73 4.50 -9.99
CA TRP A 84 -28.52 5.66 -9.12
C TRP A 84 -27.14 5.63 -8.48
N GLU A 85 -26.54 6.81 -8.38
CA GLU A 85 -25.26 7.00 -7.71
C GLU A 85 -25.44 6.98 -6.19
N MET A 86 -24.66 6.14 -5.49
CA MET A 86 -24.67 6.08 -4.04
C MET A 86 -23.70 7.12 -3.47
N VAL A 87 -24.22 8.31 -3.16
CA VAL A 87 -23.47 9.40 -2.51
C VAL A 87 -23.48 9.22 -0.99
N LEU A 88 -22.32 9.29 -0.35
CA LEU A 88 -22.16 8.97 1.08
C LEU A 88 -22.23 10.20 1.99
N GLY A 89 -21.98 11.39 1.44
CA GLY A 89 -21.93 12.62 2.23
C GLY A 89 -20.96 12.50 3.43
N PRO A 90 -21.31 12.99 4.62
CA PRO A 90 -20.44 12.94 5.80
C PRO A 90 -20.08 11.51 6.26
N PHE A 91 -20.92 10.52 5.95
CA PHE A 91 -20.63 9.11 6.27
C PHE A 91 -19.40 8.59 5.52
N GLY A 92 -19.04 9.22 4.40
CA GLY A 92 -17.84 8.91 3.63
C GLY A 92 -16.55 8.99 4.43
N TYR A 93 -16.44 9.92 5.39
CA TYR A 93 -15.26 10.04 6.27
C TYR A 93 -15.11 8.83 7.18
N PHE A 94 -16.21 8.39 7.81
CA PHE A 94 -16.20 7.20 8.66
C PHE A 94 -15.84 5.95 7.85
N LEU A 95 -16.47 5.78 6.68
CA LEU A 95 -16.19 4.64 5.81
C LEU A 95 -14.74 4.63 5.31
N THR A 96 -14.19 5.80 4.96
CA THR A 96 -12.79 5.92 4.53
C THR A 96 -11.84 5.51 5.65
N LEU A 97 -12.08 5.98 6.88
CA LEU A 97 -11.25 5.64 8.03
C LEU A 97 -11.29 4.12 8.31
N PHE A 98 -12.49 3.53 8.26
CA PHE A 98 -12.67 2.11 8.42
C PHE A 98 -11.99 1.32 7.30
N ALA A 99 -12.11 1.76 6.04
CA ALA A 99 -11.51 1.10 4.88
C ALA A 99 -9.98 1.10 4.95
N VAL A 100 -9.37 2.24 5.30
CA VAL A 100 -7.91 2.35 5.50
C VAL A 100 -7.44 1.42 6.61
N TRP A 101 -8.12 1.46 7.76
CA TRP A 101 -7.78 0.61 8.91
C TRP A 101 -7.93 -0.89 8.57
N ALA A 102 -9.05 -1.27 7.95
CA ALA A 102 -9.31 -2.65 7.54
C ALA A 102 -8.30 -3.13 6.51
N ALA A 103 -7.95 -2.33 5.50
CA ALA A 103 -6.97 -2.68 4.49
C ALA A 103 -5.59 -2.93 5.13
N ILE A 104 -5.09 -2.01 5.96
CA ILE A 104 -3.75 -2.16 6.56
C ILE A 104 -3.69 -3.43 7.43
N ASN A 105 -4.71 -3.68 8.27
CA ASN A 105 -4.73 -4.87 9.12
C ASN A 105 -4.93 -6.16 8.31
N ALA A 106 -5.75 -6.15 7.27
CA ALA A 106 -5.93 -7.30 6.38
C ALA A 106 -4.63 -7.68 5.67
N PHE A 107 -3.91 -6.71 5.10
CA PHE A 107 -2.61 -6.97 4.47
C PHE A 107 -1.59 -7.48 5.48
N ASN A 108 -1.51 -6.90 6.68
CA ASN A 108 -0.61 -7.37 7.74
C ASN A 108 -0.89 -8.84 8.14
N MET A 109 -2.16 -9.26 8.22
CA MET A 109 -2.53 -10.66 8.52
C MET A 109 -2.17 -11.64 7.39
N VAL A 110 -2.10 -11.17 6.14
CA VAL A 110 -1.82 -11.98 4.97
C VAL A 110 -0.31 -12.16 4.72
N ASP A 111 0.53 -11.26 5.23
CA ASP A 111 2.00 -11.29 5.09
C ASP A 111 2.70 -12.47 5.81
N GLY A 112 1.92 -13.38 6.41
CA GLY A 112 2.45 -14.60 7.04
C GLY A 112 2.78 -15.74 6.07
N ILE A 113 2.45 -15.60 4.78
CA ILE A 113 2.72 -16.61 3.75
C ILE A 113 3.66 -16.03 2.70
N ASP A 114 4.79 -16.71 2.47
CA ASP A 114 5.82 -16.30 1.50
C ASP A 114 5.20 -16.06 0.11
N GLY A 115 5.37 -14.85 -0.40
CA GLY A 115 4.97 -14.40 -1.73
C GLY A 115 3.50 -14.04 -1.88
N LEU A 116 2.64 -14.42 -0.93
CA LEU A 116 1.19 -14.19 -1.02
C LEU A 116 0.83 -12.70 -0.99
N LEU A 117 1.41 -11.94 -0.05
CA LEU A 117 1.16 -10.50 0.06
C LEU A 117 1.59 -9.75 -1.20
N GLY A 118 2.77 -10.08 -1.73
CA GLY A 118 3.27 -9.46 -2.96
C GLY A 118 2.37 -9.76 -4.16
N GLY A 119 1.95 -11.03 -4.32
CA GLY A 119 1.03 -11.44 -5.38
C GLY A 119 -0.32 -10.73 -5.29
N LEU A 120 -0.93 -10.68 -4.10
CA LEU A 120 -2.20 -9.97 -3.88
C LEU A 120 -2.07 -8.47 -4.16
N SER A 121 -0.97 -7.85 -3.73
CA SER A 121 -0.68 -6.45 -4.01
C SER A 121 -0.61 -6.19 -5.52
N CYS A 122 0.10 -7.06 -6.26
CA CYS A 122 0.19 -6.96 -7.72
C CYS A 122 -1.18 -7.08 -8.40
N VAL A 123 -2.03 -8.02 -7.96
CA VAL A 123 -3.38 -8.20 -8.52
C VAL A 123 -4.25 -6.96 -8.21
N SER A 124 -4.21 -6.43 -6.99
CA SER A 124 -4.96 -5.22 -6.62
C SER A 124 -4.51 -4.01 -7.44
N PHE A 125 -3.20 -3.76 -7.56
CA PHE A 125 -2.69 -2.65 -8.37
C PHE A 125 -2.97 -2.83 -9.87
N ALA A 126 -2.94 -4.05 -10.39
CA ALA A 126 -3.27 -4.30 -11.79
C ALA A 126 -4.75 -3.99 -12.08
N ALA A 127 -5.66 -4.41 -11.20
CA ALA A 127 -7.08 -4.11 -11.33
C ALA A 127 -7.35 -2.60 -11.27
N ILE A 128 -6.79 -1.90 -10.28
CA ILE A 128 -6.95 -0.44 -10.13
C ILE A 128 -6.33 0.29 -11.32
N GLY A 129 -5.13 -0.11 -11.75
CA GLY A 129 -4.44 0.48 -12.90
C GLY A 129 -5.23 0.32 -14.20
N MET A 130 -5.84 -0.84 -14.45
CA MET A 130 -6.70 -1.02 -15.63
C MET A 130 -7.94 -0.14 -15.58
N ILE A 131 -8.61 -0.05 -14.43
CA ILE A 131 -9.79 0.82 -14.27
C ILE A 131 -9.43 2.28 -14.56
N LEU A 132 -8.33 2.77 -13.99
CA LEU A 132 -7.85 4.15 -14.21
C LEU A 132 -7.42 4.41 -15.65
N TRP A 133 -6.87 3.40 -16.32
CA TRP A 133 -6.51 3.50 -17.74
C TRP A 133 -7.76 3.69 -18.61
N PHE A 134 -8.82 2.92 -18.36
CA PHE A 134 -10.09 3.06 -19.07
C PHE A 134 -10.82 4.36 -18.74
N ASP A 135 -10.65 4.90 -17.54
CA ASP A 135 -11.18 6.20 -17.12
C ASP A 135 -10.38 7.39 -17.70
N GLY A 136 -9.29 7.14 -18.43
CA GLY A 136 -8.43 8.18 -19.02
C GLY A 136 -7.44 8.81 -18.03
N GLN A 137 -7.39 8.35 -16.78
CA GLN A 137 -6.46 8.80 -15.75
C GLN A 137 -5.09 8.11 -15.89
N THR A 138 -4.43 8.33 -17.03
CA THR A 138 -3.20 7.63 -17.42
C THR A 138 -2.05 7.81 -16.42
N SER A 139 -1.91 8.99 -15.81
CA SER A 139 -0.87 9.24 -14.80
C SER A 139 -0.99 8.32 -13.58
N LEU A 140 -2.20 8.16 -13.05
CA LEU A 140 -2.44 7.28 -11.89
C LEU A 140 -2.37 5.80 -12.30
N ALA A 141 -2.80 5.45 -13.51
CA ALA A 141 -2.67 4.09 -14.03
C ALA A 141 -1.19 3.67 -14.15
N ILE A 142 -0.35 4.51 -14.77
CA ILE A 142 1.11 4.30 -14.86
C ILE A 142 1.70 4.14 -13.46
N TRP A 143 1.23 4.92 -12.49
CA TRP A 143 1.67 4.81 -11.10
C TRP A 143 1.35 3.43 -10.50
N CYS A 144 0.14 2.90 -10.71
CA CYS A 144 -0.19 1.54 -10.27
C CYS A 144 0.72 0.49 -10.90
N PHE A 145 1.05 0.61 -12.19
CA PHE A 145 1.98 -0.31 -12.85
C PHE A 145 3.43 -0.15 -12.35
N ALA A 146 3.85 1.07 -12.01
CA ALA A 146 5.14 1.32 -11.37
C ALA A 146 5.24 0.67 -9.98
N MET A 147 4.16 0.67 -9.20
CA MET A 147 4.09 -0.05 -7.92
C MET A 147 4.26 -1.55 -8.10
N ILE A 148 3.65 -2.15 -9.13
CA ILE A 148 3.86 -3.56 -9.48
C ILE A 148 5.35 -3.81 -9.78
N ALA A 149 5.96 -2.97 -10.63
CA ALA A 149 7.38 -3.09 -10.96
C ALA A 149 8.30 -3.00 -9.73
N ALA A 150 7.96 -2.16 -8.74
CA ALA A 150 8.69 -2.04 -7.48
C ALA A 150 8.51 -3.26 -6.55
N ILE A 151 7.37 -3.95 -6.62
CA ILE A 151 7.06 -5.13 -5.79
C ILE A 151 7.66 -6.42 -6.40
N LEU A 152 7.86 -6.49 -7.72
CA LEU A 152 8.39 -7.69 -8.39
C LEU A 152 9.73 -8.19 -7.82
N PRO A 153 10.76 -7.34 -7.61
CA PRO A 153 12.01 -7.78 -6.98
C PRO A 153 11.80 -8.36 -5.58
N TYR A 154 10.90 -7.78 -4.79
CA TYR A 154 10.53 -8.29 -3.47
C TYR A 154 9.92 -9.69 -3.56
N ILE A 155 8.97 -9.91 -4.47
CA ILE A 155 8.35 -11.23 -4.69
C ILE A 155 9.39 -12.27 -5.11
N MET A 156 10.28 -11.94 -6.04
CA MET A 156 11.29 -12.88 -6.55
C MET A 156 12.30 -13.29 -5.45
N LEU A 157 12.65 -12.37 -4.55
CA LEU A 157 13.50 -12.66 -3.40
C LEU A 157 12.74 -13.46 -2.33
N ASN A 158 11.48 -13.10 -2.07
CA ASN A 158 10.66 -13.74 -1.04
C ASN A 158 10.29 -15.20 -1.42
N LEU A 159 10.00 -15.48 -2.69
CA LEU A 159 9.79 -16.83 -3.22
C LEU A 159 11.08 -17.66 -3.38
N GLY A 160 12.24 -17.09 -3.04
CA GLY A 160 13.54 -17.77 -3.16
C GLY A 160 14.04 -17.98 -4.59
N ILE A 161 13.35 -17.44 -5.62
CA ILE A 161 13.71 -17.57 -7.04
C ILE A 161 15.10 -16.97 -7.31
N LEU A 162 15.42 -15.86 -6.64
CA LEU A 162 16.73 -15.19 -6.71
C LEU A 162 17.70 -15.60 -5.58
N ALA A 163 17.24 -16.37 -4.59
CA ALA A 163 18.03 -16.74 -3.40
C ALA A 163 18.84 -18.04 -3.57
N VAL A 164 18.75 -18.70 -4.74
CA VAL A 164 19.52 -19.92 -5.05
C VAL A 164 20.97 -19.56 -5.39
N SER A 165 21.81 -19.38 -4.36
CA SER A 165 23.27 -19.67 -4.41
C SER A 165 24.02 -19.55 -3.07
N TRP A 166 23.41 -19.04 -1.99
CA TRP A 166 24.13 -18.78 -0.73
C TRP A 166 23.83 -19.76 0.42
N GLN A 167 23.22 -20.91 0.15
CA GLN A 167 23.16 -21.97 1.16
C GLN A 167 24.48 -22.75 1.11
N GLU A 168 25.43 -22.36 1.98
CA GLU A 168 26.61 -23.17 2.25
C GLU A 168 26.19 -24.61 2.62
N PRO A 169 26.94 -25.64 2.17
CA PRO A 169 26.64 -27.02 2.49
C PRO A 169 26.73 -27.21 4.01
N LYS A 170 25.62 -27.64 4.63
CA LYS A 170 25.60 -28.07 6.02
C LYS A 170 26.47 -29.33 6.15
N ILE A 171 27.58 -29.20 6.86
CA ILE A 171 28.45 -30.30 7.31
C ILE A 171 27.78 -30.99 8.50
#